data_AF-A0A0C4EN15-F1
#
_entry.id   AF-A0A0C4EN15-F1
#
_cell.length_a   1.000
_cell.length_b   1.000
_cell.length_c   1.000
_cell.angle_alpha   90.00
_cell.angle_beta   90.00
_cell.angle_gamma   90.00
#
_symmetry.space_group_name_H-M   'P 1'
#
loop_
_entity.id
_entity.type
_entity.pdbx_description
1 polymer ?
#
loop_
_entity_poly.entity_id
_entity_poly.type
_entity_poly.pdbx_seq_one_letter_code
_entity_poly.pdbx_strand_id
1 'polypeptide(L)'
;MAVSCFQLPVWFCFSLICLVRSVVPLAWLYFLSSLSSYLLPAQRPSHQAQNQHHPKGSALLFFLSAIEIYPSRPNSPSGLAPDALLAHDDPAAIDFRSNQVLWFQNCRWDEIRKDNMLEWLAWSLFSMPLEEVRLEDEQMELKAEPRSNLLEEILIRFENRAGARLQPGYNPKLANRVIRLTLDPIKIQMRPLGLYLLSNLGSLALKHYLRKAGFKHAQCTHRCPQGLEYLIRKPAGWDNLPVESRPIPLIIAHGLGIGTHISPASKPHKPVQDITFFLSTGFCQYGAFLSYIANAPWARNKPIVILLQPSISQEVFSSQHLRPPSKETLATDVIQLIYTEKFAEVGVELLGHSMGSHTFATSKSLLSFEYRVRGCKLSGLLPSSFLYSKPRTGIERMIRYFVGTELGVAHHLHRYFEWRSNILWPFEIPGFSDPKRFQVFLSEKDSILDAGRVKKYLVSNGMQDSVGIFTAQGAAHGESIIEMGRHFDLVKEWLEARVC
;
A
#
# COMPACT_ATOMS: atom_id res chain seq x y z
N MET A 1 15.95 -6.03 30.07
CA MET A 1 15.19 -5.03 29.28
C MET A 1 15.20 -5.50 27.83
N ALA A 2 14.04 -5.82 27.26
CA ALA A 2 13.96 -6.07 25.83
C ALA A 2 14.09 -4.71 25.13
N VAL A 3 15.19 -4.49 24.41
CA VAL A 3 15.29 -3.36 23.50
C VAL A 3 14.32 -3.68 22.36
N SER A 4 13.23 -2.92 22.26
CA SER A 4 12.34 -3.01 21.09
C SER A 4 13.21 -2.86 19.83
N CYS A 5 12.95 -3.70 18.84
CA CYS A 5 13.56 -3.68 17.52
C CYS A 5 13.56 -2.29 16.86
N PHE A 6 12.65 -1.43 17.32
CA PHE A 6 12.45 -0.05 16.90
C PHE A 6 13.18 0.97 17.80
N GLN A 7 14.24 0.58 18.51
CA GLN A 7 15.12 1.49 19.28
C GLN A 7 16.63 1.23 19.07
N LEU A 8 17.02 0.84 17.86
CA LEU A 8 18.44 0.58 17.55
C LEU A 8 19.27 1.88 17.41
N PRO A 9 20.52 1.91 17.92
CA PRO A 9 21.42 3.06 17.75
C PRO A 9 21.72 3.35 16.27
N VAL A 10 21.88 4.65 15.92
CA VAL A 10 22.16 5.08 14.54
C VAL A 10 23.42 4.43 13.97
N TRP A 11 24.49 4.33 14.78
CA TRP A 11 25.75 3.72 14.35
C TRP A 11 25.56 2.25 13.97
N PHE A 12 24.75 1.51 14.73
CA PHE A 12 24.46 0.10 14.45
C PHE A 12 23.72 -0.07 13.12
N CYS A 13 22.65 0.72 12.91
CA CYS A 13 21.90 0.71 11.66
C CYS A 13 22.79 1.06 10.45
N PHE A 14 23.69 2.02 10.60
CA PHE A 14 24.62 2.42 9.55
C PHE A 14 25.63 1.30 9.24
N SER A 15 26.27 0.74 10.27
CA SER A 15 27.21 -0.38 10.12
C SER A 15 26.56 -1.59 9.47
N LEU A 16 25.31 -1.91 9.83
CA LEU A 16 24.54 -2.99 9.21
C LEU A 16 24.30 -2.74 7.72
N ILE A 17 23.88 -1.52 7.34
CA ILE A 17 23.69 -1.17 5.92
C ILE A 17 25.01 -1.25 5.16
N CYS A 18 26.11 -0.72 5.72
CA CYS A 18 27.43 -0.80 5.11
C CYS A 18 27.91 -2.25 4.93
N LEU A 19 27.73 -3.09 5.96
CA LEU A 19 28.05 -4.51 5.91
C LEU A 19 27.26 -5.21 4.81
N VAL A 20 25.94 -5.01 4.76
CA VAL A 20 25.08 -5.56 3.70
C VAL A 20 25.54 -5.09 2.32
N ARG A 21 25.84 -3.80 2.15
CA ARG A 21 26.30 -3.25 0.87
C ARG A 21 27.68 -3.77 0.44
N SER A 22 28.50 -4.23 1.38
CA SER A 22 29.81 -4.81 1.07
C SER A 22 29.70 -6.21 0.44
N VAL A 23 28.56 -6.89 0.61
CA VAL A 23 28.25 -8.13 -0.10
C VAL A 23 27.84 -7.78 -1.53
N VAL A 24 28.48 -8.42 -2.51
CA VAL A 24 28.33 -8.13 -3.95
C VAL A 24 26.86 -7.89 -4.35
N PRO A 25 26.48 -6.65 -4.73
CA PRO A 25 25.14 -6.34 -5.18
C PRO A 25 24.74 -7.18 -6.40
N LEU A 26 23.45 -7.55 -6.51
CA LEU A 26 22.91 -8.25 -7.69
C LEU A 26 23.20 -7.49 -9.01
N ALA A 27 23.36 -6.17 -8.94
CA ALA A 27 23.79 -5.32 -10.06
C ALA A 27 25.13 -5.75 -10.68
N TRP A 28 26.06 -6.33 -9.90
CA TRP A 28 27.31 -6.86 -10.43
C TRP A 28 27.11 -8.13 -11.24
N LEU A 29 26.13 -8.97 -10.89
CA LEU A 29 25.78 -10.14 -11.72
C LEU A 29 25.11 -9.71 -13.02
N TYR A 30 24.25 -8.67 -12.99
CA TYR A 30 23.74 -8.05 -14.21
C TYR A 30 24.85 -7.45 -15.07
N PHE A 31 25.78 -6.70 -14.46
CA PHE A 31 26.95 -6.14 -15.14
C PHE A 31 27.81 -7.25 -15.75
N LEU A 32 28.15 -8.30 -14.98
CA LEU A 32 28.92 -9.46 -15.46
C LEU A 32 28.17 -10.24 -16.56
N SER A 33 26.85 -10.40 -16.46
CA SER A 33 26.04 -11.04 -17.50
C SER A 33 26.04 -10.22 -18.79
N SER A 34 25.91 -8.89 -18.69
CA SER A 34 26.00 -7.98 -19.83
C SER A 34 27.41 -7.96 -20.43
N LEU A 35 28.45 -8.02 -19.59
CA LEU A 35 29.85 -8.07 -20.01
C LEU A 35 30.15 -9.40 -20.71
N SER A 36 29.55 -10.51 -20.27
CA SER A 36 29.67 -11.80 -20.95
C SER A 36 29.04 -11.78 -22.35
N SER A 37 27.98 -10.99 -22.56
CA SER A 37 27.37 -10.77 -23.88
C SER A 37 28.28 -9.95 -24.81
N TYR A 38 29.18 -9.13 -24.27
CA TYR A 38 30.18 -8.36 -25.01
C TYR A 38 31.50 -9.11 -25.24
N LEU A 39 31.85 -10.06 -24.36
CA LEU A 39 33.10 -10.82 -24.40
C LEU A 39 32.99 -12.15 -25.17
N LEU A 40 31.78 -12.66 -25.37
CA LEU A 40 31.53 -13.83 -26.21
C LEU A 40 31.23 -13.39 -27.65
N PRO A 41 31.98 -13.86 -28.67
CA PRO A 41 31.67 -13.57 -30.06
C PRO A 41 30.26 -14.05 -30.38
N ALA A 42 29.41 -13.16 -30.90
CA ALA A 42 28.08 -13.51 -31.36
C ALA A 42 28.18 -14.61 -32.44
N GLN A 43 27.77 -15.84 -32.12
CA GLN A 43 27.35 -16.77 -33.16
C GLN A 43 26.09 -16.18 -33.79
N ARG A 44 26.23 -15.65 -35.02
CA ARG A 44 25.12 -15.19 -35.85
C ARG A 44 24.07 -16.30 -35.94
N PRO A 45 22.82 -16.09 -35.48
CA PRO A 45 21.72 -16.93 -35.90
C PRO A 45 21.44 -16.63 -37.37
N SER A 46 21.44 -17.67 -38.18
CA SER A 46 21.00 -17.65 -39.57
C SER A 46 19.59 -17.07 -39.68
N HIS A 47 19.41 -16.09 -40.57
CA HIS A 47 18.10 -15.62 -41.01
C HIS A 47 17.27 -16.79 -41.55
N GLN A 48 16.24 -17.20 -40.81
CA GLN A 48 15.05 -17.80 -41.39
C GLN A 48 13.87 -16.89 -41.08
N ALA A 49 13.39 -16.23 -42.14
CA ALA A 49 12.15 -15.50 -42.13
C ALA A 49 11.00 -16.50 -41.91
N GLN A 50 10.37 -16.46 -40.73
CA GLN A 50 9.05 -17.02 -40.55
C GLN A 50 8.04 -15.88 -40.53
N ASN A 51 7.35 -15.75 -41.68
CA ASN A 51 6.11 -15.01 -41.82
C ASN A 51 5.11 -15.48 -40.76
N GLN A 52 4.73 -14.59 -39.84
CA GLN A 52 3.50 -14.78 -39.06
C GLN A 52 2.43 -13.84 -39.62
N HIS A 53 1.45 -14.49 -40.27
CA HIS A 53 0.21 -13.92 -40.75
C HIS A 53 -0.55 -13.19 -39.64
N HIS A 54 -0.93 -11.94 -39.92
CA HIS A 54 -2.09 -11.32 -39.31
C HIS A 54 -3.38 -11.93 -39.90
N PRO A 55 -4.35 -12.34 -39.07
CA PRO A 55 -5.75 -12.25 -39.44
C PRO A 55 -6.33 -10.95 -38.87
N LYS A 56 -6.67 -10.03 -39.79
CA LYS A 56 -7.73 -9.03 -39.58
C LYS A 56 -9.06 -9.76 -39.82
N GLY A 57 -10.04 -9.58 -38.94
CA GLY A 57 -11.40 -10.10 -39.20
C GLY A 57 -12.30 -10.17 -37.97
N SER A 58 -13.03 -9.08 -37.76
CA SER A 58 -14.18 -8.81 -36.89
C SER A 58 -15.12 -9.98 -36.55
N ALA A 59 -15.60 -10.02 -35.30
CA ALA A 59 -17.00 -10.31 -34.98
C ALA A 59 -17.36 -9.76 -33.59
N LEU A 60 -18.05 -8.61 -33.60
CA LEU A 60 -18.96 -8.16 -32.55
C LEU A 60 -19.93 -9.30 -32.22
N LEU A 61 -20.03 -9.71 -30.95
CA LEU A 61 -21.24 -10.32 -30.41
C LEU A 61 -21.38 -9.87 -28.95
N PHE A 62 -22.29 -8.92 -28.78
CA PHE A 62 -22.76 -8.39 -27.51
C PHE A 62 -23.34 -9.53 -26.65
N PHE A 63 -22.83 -9.69 -25.43
CA PHE A 63 -23.64 -10.14 -24.31
C PHE A 63 -23.82 -8.97 -23.36
N LEU A 64 -24.92 -8.24 -23.61
CA LEU A 64 -25.53 -7.33 -22.65
C LEU A 64 -26.03 -8.16 -21.47
N SER A 65 -25.23 -8.26 -20.43
CA SER A 65 -25.78 -8.22 -19.08
C SER A 65 -25.36 -6.87 -18.52
N ALA A 66 -26.35 -6.02 -18.27
CA ALA A 66 -26.16 -4.69 -17.73
C ALA A 66 -25.46 -4.81 -16.37
N ILE A 67 -24.14 -4.70 -16.38
CA ILE A 67 -23.43 -4.15 -15.25
C ILE A 67 -23.91 -2.71 -15.24
N GLU A 68 -24.82 -2.39 -14.31
CA GLU A 68 -25.04 -1.00 -13.92
C GLU A 68 -23.68 -0.46 -13.47
N ILE A 69 -22.93 0.11 -14.42
CA ILE A 69 -21.83 1.01 -14.15
C ILE A 69 -22.52 2.22 -13.52
N TYR A 70 -22.65 2.21 -12.20
CA TYR A 70 -23.16 3.38 -11.50
C TYR A 70 -22.26 4.56 -11.87
N PRO A 71 -22.87 5.68 -12.30
CA PRO A 71 -22.14 6.85 -12.72
C PRO A 71 -21.52 7.50 -11.49
N SER A 72 -20.25 7.89 -11.63
CA SER A 72 -19.56 8.87 -10.77
C SER A 72 -19.27 8.43 -9.33
N ARG A 73 -18.01 8.59 -8.92
CA ARG A 73 -17.65 8.74 -7.50
C ARG A 73 -18.61 9.78 -6.88
N PRO A 74 -19.23 9.54 -5.70
CA PRO A 74 -20.00 10.57 -5.02
C PRO A 74 -19.16 11.84 -4.92
N ASN A 75 -19.78 12.99 -5.14
CA ASN A 75 -19.11 14.29 -5.01
C ASN A 75 -18.30 14.32 -3.71
N SER A 76 -17.03 14.72 -3.79
CA SER A 76 -16.24 15.05 -2.60
C SER A 76 -17.11 15.94 -1.71
N PRO A 77 -17.17 15.73 -0.38
CA PRO A 77 -18.11 16.45 0.47
C PRO A 77 -18.00 17.95 0.17
N SER A 78 -19.03 18.49 -0.47
CA SER A 78 -19.04 19.81 -1.11
C SER A 78 -19.07 20.97 -0.09
N GLY A 79 -18.55 20.74 1.12
CA GLY A 79 -18.43 21.71 2.21
C GLY A 79 -17.15 21.60 3.03
N LEU A 80 -16.12 20.88 2.55
CA LEU A 80 -14.83 20.77 3.28
C LEU A 80 -13.86 21.93 2.99
N ALA A 81 -13.96 22.56 1.82
CA ALA A 81 -13.17 23.74 1.47
C ALA A 81 -14.05 24.98 1.64
N PRO A 82 -13.62 25.99 2.43
CA PRO A 82 -14.40 27.19 2.66
C PRO A 82 -14.50 28.02 1.38
N ASP A 83 -15.69 28.54 1.09
CA ASP A 83 -15.94 29.42 -0.06
C ASP A 83 -15.26 30.79 0.12
N ALA A 84 -15.03 31.19 1.37
CA ALA A 84 -14.33 32.41 1.74
C ALA A 84 -12.91 32.10 2.29
N LEU A 85 -12.04 33.09 2.17
CA LEU A 85 -10.68 33.03 2.71
C LEU A 85 -10.73 32.99 4.24
N LEU A 86 -10.15 31.95 4.84
CA LEU A 86 -9.96 31.90 6.29
C LEU A 86 -8.96 32.97 6.76
N ALA A 87 -9.04 33.36 8.03
CA ALA A 87 -8.01 34.20 8.62
C ALA A 87 -6.65 33.47 8.59
N HIS A 88 -5.56 34.20 8.38
CA HIS A 88 -4.24 33.59 8.26
C HIS A 88 -3.84 32.84 9.54
N ASP A 89 -4.21 33.37 10.70
CA ASP A 89 -3.98 32.81 12.04
C ASP A 89 -5.04 31.80 12.49
N ASP A 90 -6.03 31.49 11.65
CA ASP A 90 -7.02 30.45 11.93
C ASP A 90 -6.32 29.10 12.19
N PRO A 91 -6.61 28.40 13.30
CA PRO A 91 -5.96 27.12 13.62
C PRO A 91 -6.11 26.05 12.52
N ALA A 92 -7.24 26.01 11.83
CA ALA A 92 -7.47 25.08 10.71
C ALA A 92 -6.67 25.48 9.46
N ALA A 93 -6.45 26.77 9.23
CA ALA A 93 -5.60 27.27 8.16
C ALA A 93 -4.12 26.98 8.45
N ILE A 94 -3.65 27.23 9.68
CA ILE A 94 -2.29 26.87 10.13
C ILE A 94 -2.05 25.37 9.97
N ASP A 95 -2.98 24.54 10.48
CA ASP A 95 -2.90 23.10 10.36
C ASP A 95 -2.81 22.65 8.89
N PHE A 96 -3.67 23.22 8.03
CA PHE A 96 -3.68 22.89 6.61
C PHE A 96 -2.36 23.24 5.92
N ARG A 97 -1.84 24.45 6.11
CA ARG A 97 -0.53 24.87 5.56
C ARG A 97 0.60 23.96 6.07
N SER A 98 0.60 23.65 7.36
CA SER A 98 1.62 22.78 7.99
C SER A 98 1.65 21.37 7.38
N ASN A 99 0.52 20.89 6.86
CA ASN A 99 0.46 19.60 6.16
C ASN A 99 0.79 19.75 4.68
N GLN A 100 0.35 20.82 4.04
CA GLN A 100 0.57 20.99 2.61
C GLN A 100 2.05 21.15 2.29
N VAL A 101 2.82 21.87 3.10
CA VAL A 101 4.27 22.05 2.88
C VAL A 101 5.04 20.72 2.84
N LEU A 102 4.49 19.63 3.40
CA LEU A 102 5.10 18.30 3.34
C LEU A 102 5.22 17.78 1.91
N TRP A 103 4.27 18.12 1.03
CA TRP A 103 4.31 17.82 -0.40
C TRP A 103 5.39 18.60 -1.17
N PHE A 104 5.99 19.59 -0.52
CA PHE A 104 7.07 20.42 -1.04
C PHE A 104 8.36 20.17 -0.24
N GLN A 105 8.51 18.96 0.32
CA GLN A 105 9.60 18.55 1.19
C GLN A 105 9.83 19.52 2.36
N ASN A 106 8.73 19.84 3.05
CA ASN A 106 8.69 20.65 4.26
C ASN A 106 9.40 22.02 4.09
N CYS A 107 9.15 22.70 2.97
CA CYS A 107 9.59 24.08 2.75
C CYS A 107 8.80 25.06 3.63
N ARG A 108 9.21 26.34 3.62
CA ARG A 108 8.37 27.37 4.21
C ARG A 108 7.18 27.66 3.29
N TRP A 109 6.01 27.96 3.87
CA TRP A 109 4.80 28.23 3.09
C TRP A 109 4.99 29.39 2.08
N ASP A 110 5.69 30.45 2.47
CA ASP A 110 6.00 31.63 1.64
C ASP A 110 6.92 31.32 0.43
N GLU A 111 7.58 30.17 0.42
CA GLU A 111 8.36 29.72 -0.74
C GLU A 111 7.48 29.16 -1.86
N ILE A 112 6.27 28.67 -1.55
CA ILE A 112 5.38 28.04 -2.53
C ILE A 112 4.73 29.15 -3.36
N ARG A 113 4.94 29.10 -4.67
CA ARG A 113 4.29 30.00 -5.64
C ARG A 113 3.16 29.30 -6.38
N LYS A 114 2.31 30.07 -7.04
CA LYS A 114 1.15 29.55 -7.78
C LYS A 114 1.51 28.42 -8.73
N ASP A 115 2.54 28.60 -9.56
CA ASP A 115 2.93 27.58 -10.55
C ASP A 115 3.47 26.32 -9.89
N ASN A 116 4.15 26.42 -8.73
CA ASN A 116 4.57 25.23 -7.98
C ASN A 116 3.36 24.45 -7.45
N MET A 117 2.31 25.14 -7.01
CA MET A 117 1.08 24.50 -6.54
C MET A 117 0.30 23.88 -7.70
N LEU A 118 0.20 24.57 -8.83
CA LEU A 118 -0.44 24.04 -10.05
C LEU A 118 0.30 22.79 -10.56
N GLU A 119 1.63 22.77 -10.49
CA GLU A 119 2.45 21.58 -10.82
C GLU A 119 2.09 20.38 -9.93
N TRP A 120 1.91 20.61 -8.64
CA TRP A 120 1.47 19.59 -7.70
C TRP A 120 0.01 19.17 -7.94
N LEU A 121 -0.89 20.12 -8.21
CA LEU A 121 -2.31 19.85 -8.46
C LEU A 121 -2.52 19.04 -9.74
N ALA A 122 -1.86 19.42 -10.85
CA ALA A 122 -1.88 18.70 -12.12
C ALA A 122 -1.50 17.22 -11.93
N TRP A 123 -0.42 16.96 -11.19
CA TRP A 123 -0.03 15.61 -10.83
C TRP A 123 -1.06 14.92 -9.93
N SER A 124 -1.51 15.57 -8.85
CA SER A 124 -2.37 14.93 -7.85
C SER A 124 -3.76 14.57 -8.38
N LEU A 125 -4.27 15.34 -9.35
CA LEU A 125 -5.61 15.19 -9.92
C LEU A 125 -5.60 14.35 -11.19
N PHE A 126 -4.62 14.58 -12.07
CA PHE A 126 -4.59 14.00 -13.42
C PHE A 126 -3.42 13.03 -13.63
N SER A 127 -2.51 12.87 -12.67
CA SER A 127 -1.25 12.12 -12.86
C SER A 127 -0.39 12.65 -14.02
N MET A 128 -0.51 13.94 -14.35
CA MET A 128 0.16 14.56 -15.52
C MET A 128 1.10 15.71 -15.11
N PRO A 129 2.15 15.99 -15.90
CA PRO A 129 2.89 17.25 -15.85
C PRO A 129 1.98 18.43 -16.20
N LEU A 130 2.20 19.59 -15.56
CA LEU A 130 1.41 20.81 -15.82
C LEU A 130 1.48 21.27 -17.28
N GLU A 131 2.64 21.15 -17.92
CA GLU A 131 2.81 21.52 -19.33
C GLU A 131 1.99 20.63 -20.27
N GLU A 132 1.86 19.34 -19.96
CA GLU A 132 1.03 18.42 -20.76
C GLU A 132 -0.46 18.75 -20.62
N VAL A 133 -0.91 19.13 -19.41
CA VAL A 133 -2.27 19.62 -19.19
C VAL A 133 -2.56 20.86 -20.04
N ARG A 134 -1.61 21.81 -20.08
CA ARG A 134 -1.74 23.03 -20.89
C ARG A 134 -1.78 22.74 -22.38
N LEU A 135 -0.92 21.84 -22.86
CA LEU A 135 -0.90 21.42 -24.27
C LEU A 135 -2.18 20.70 -24.69
N GLU A 136 -2.73 19.82 -23.85
CA GLU A 136 -4.02 19.18 -24.12
C GLU A 136 -5.15 20.21 -24.20
N ASP A 137 -5.17 21.19 -23.29
CA ASP A 137 -6.18 22.26 -23.28
C ASP A 137 -6.13 23.11 -24.57
N GLU A 138 -4.94 23.41 -25.10
CA GLU A 138 -4.77 24.12 -26.39
C GLU A 138 -5.28 23.32 -27.59
N GLN A 139 -5.26 21.98 -27.50
CA GLN A 139 -5.65 21.05 -28.56
C GLN A 139 -7.11 20.60 -28.47
N MET A 140 -7.81 20.87 -27.36
CA MET A 140 -9.20 20.46 -27.17
C MET A 140 -10.16 21.23 -28.08
N GLU A 141 -11.10 20.50 -28.70
CA GLU A 141 -12.23 21.12 -29.41
C GLU A 141 -13.11 21.92 -28.42
N LEU A 142 -13.66 23.05 -28.89
CA LEU A 142 -14.40 24.11 -28.17
C LEU A 142 -15.57 23.68 -27.24
N LYS A 143 -15.87 22.38 -27.07
CA LYS A 143 -17.00 21.87 -26.27
C LYS A 143 -16.64 21.29 -24.91
N ALA A 144 -15.34 21.12 -24.58
CA ALA A 144 -14.91 20.64 -23.26
C ALA A 144 -14.33 21.80 -22.42
N GLU A 145 -14.60 21.80 -21.11
CA GLU A 145 -13.95 22.75 -20.20
C GLU A 145 -12.45 22.41 -20.06
N PRO A 146 -11.54 23.38 -20.26
CA PRO A 146 -10.10 23.19 -20.05
C PRO A 146 -9.80 22.68 -18.64
N ARG A 147 -8.90 21.71 -18.52
CA ARG A 147 -8.48 21.17 -17.22
C ARG A 147 -7.76 22.23 -16.38
N SER A 148 -7.08 23.18 -17.02
CA SER A 148 -6.46 24.34 -16.38
C SER A 148 -7.46 25.20 -15.59
N ASN A 149 -8.69 25.37 -16.09
CA ASN A 149 -9.72 26.11 -15.36
C ASN A 149 -10.07 25.42 -14.03
N LEU A 150 -10.18 24.09 -14.05
CA LEU A 150 -10.41 23.31 -12.84
C LEU A 150 -9.23 23.41 -11.86
N LEU A 151 -7.99 23.43 -12.37
CA LEU A 151 -6.81 23.63 -11.51
C LEU A 151 -6.84 24.99 -10.80
N GLU A 152 -7.19 26.06 -11.51
CA GLU A 152 -7.31 27.40 -10.94
C GLU A 152 -8.46 27.51 -9.95
N GLU A 153 -9.62 26.92 -10.25
CA GLU A 153 -10.75 26.89 -9.31
C GLU A 153 -10.38 26.16 -8.00
N ILE A 154 -9.72 25.00 -8.13
CA ILE A 154 -9.25 24.24 -6.98
C ILE A 154 -8.18 25.02 -6.23
N LEU A 155 -7.28 25.73 -6.92
CA LEU A 155 -6.27 26.57 -6.29
C LEU A 155 -6.92 27.66 -5.43
N ILE A 156 -7.98 28.32 -5.91
CA ILE A 156 -8.71 29.34 -5.12
C ILE A 156 -9.27 28.72 -3.83
N ARG A 157 -9.92 27.55 -3.94
CA ARG A 157 -10.44 26.80 -2.76
C ARG A 157 -9.30 26.39 -1.82
N PHE A 158 -8.13 26.07 -2.37
CA PHE A 158 -6.92 25.72 -1.62
C PHE A 158 -6.39 26.92 -0.83
N GLU A 159 -6.27 28.08 -1.48
CA GLU A 159 -5.85 29.33 -0.86
C GLU A 159 -6.86 29.79 0.21
N ASN A 160 -8.16 29.61 -0.05
CA ASN A 160 -9.20 29.90 0.93
C ASN A 160 -9.02 29.07 2.20
N ARG A 161 -8.81 27.76 2.06
CA ARG A 161 -8.54 26.85 3.17
C ARG A 161 -7.21 27.14 3.87
N ALA A 162 -6.21 27.59 3.10
CA ALA A 162 -4.91 27.96 3.63
C ALA A 162 -4.91 29.31 4.33
N GLY A 163 -5.98 30.11 4.25
CA GLY A 163 -6.01 31.46 4.82
C GLY A 163 -4.92 32.38 4.25
N ALA A 164 -4.42 32.08 3.05
CA ALA A 164 -3.33 32.80 2.40
C ALA A 164 -3.38 32.61 0.88
N ARG A 165 -3.25 33.72 0.14
CA ARG A 165 -3.03 33.69 -1.31
C ARG A 165 -1.56 33.42 -1.61
N LEU A 166 -1.29 32.54 -2.57
CA LEU A 166 0.06 32.26 -3.04
C LEU A 166 0.55 33.40 -3.94
N GLN A 167 1.83 33.70 -3.83
CA GLN A 167 2.44 34.71 -4.69
C GLN A 167 2.50 34.22 -6.14
N PRO A 168 2.27 35.08 -7.15
CA PRO A 168 2.38 34.72 -8.56
C PRO A 168 3.78 34.19 -8.94
N GLY A 169 3.82 33.45 -10.05
CA GLY A 169 5.02 32.93 -10.70
C GLY A 169 5.47 31.55 -10.20
N TYR A 170 6.72 31.21 -10.50
CA TYR A 170 7.37 29.95 -10.16
C TYR A 170 8.59 30.17 -9.27
N ASN A 171 8.74 29.38 -8.21
CA ASN A 171 9.99 29.34 -7.44
C ASN A 171 10.88 28.21 -7.95
N PRO A 172 11.99 28.50 -8.66
CA PRO A 172 12.89 27.47 -9.20
C PRO A 172 13.59 26.65 -8.11
N LYS A 173 13.70 27.16 -6.88
CA LYS A 173 14.27 26.39 -5.75
C LYS A 173 13.41 25.18 -5.37
N LEU A 174 12.13 25.19 -5.73
CA LEU A 174 11.19 24.11 -5.44
C LEU A 174 11.05 23.09 -6.58
N ALA A 175 11.68 23.29 -7.74
CA ALA A 175 11.51 22.42 -8.92
C ALA A 175 11.78 20.93 -8.63
N ASN A 176 12.78 20.63 -7.80
CA ASN A 176 13.12 19.25 -7.39
C ASN A 176 12.55 18.87 -6.01
N ARG A 177 11.65 19.71 -5.47
CA ARG A 177 11.06 19.56 -4.14
C ARG A 177 9.57 19.28 -4.16
N VAL A 178 8.87 19.61 -5.25
CA VAL A 178 7.48 19.20 -5.46
C VAL A 178 7.43 17.67 -5.59
N ILE A 179 6.69 17.01 -4.72
CA ILE A 179 6.53 15.56 -4.71
C ILE A 179 5.47 15.16 -5.73
N ARG A 180 5.86 14.45 -6.79
CA ARG A 180 4.99 13.91 -7.83
C ARG A 180 5.29 12.43 -8.04
N LEU A 181 4.81 11.59 -7.13
CA LEU A 181 5.22 10.17 -7.00
C LEU A 181 5.31 9.41 -8.33
N THR A 182 4.28 9.51 -9.16
CA THR A 182 4.13 8.76 -10.41
C THR A 182 5.00 9.28 -11.55
N LEU A 183 5.42 10.55 -11.48
CA LEU A 183 6.20 11.23 -12.51
C LEU A 183 7.68 11.34 -12.14
N ASP A 184 7.99 11.50 -10.86
CA ASP A 184 9.34 11.73 -10.40
C ASP A 184 10.25 10.51 -10.70
N PRO A 185 11.57 10.75 -10.87
CA PRO A 185 12.55 9.68 -11.03
C PRO A 185 12.57 8.72 -9.83
N ILE A 186 12.61 7.42 -10.10
CA ILE A 186 12.66 6.39 -9.06
C ILE A 186 14.07 6.28 -8.50
N LYS A 187 14.21 6.40 -7.17
CA LYS A 187 15.48 6.14 -6.48
C LYS A 187 15.54 4.69 -6.03
N ILE A 188 16.24 3.87 -6.81
CA ILE A 188 16.37 2.43 -6.53
C ILE A 188 17.75 2.15 -5.91
N GLN A 189 17.76 1.32 -4.88
CA GLN A 189 18.96 0.70 -4.34
C GLN A 189 18.73 -0.81 -4.31
N MET A 190 19.45 -1.56 -5.14
CA MET A 190 19.35 -3.02 -5.13
C MET A 190 19.98 -3.60 -3.86
N ARG A 191 19.41 -4.71 -3.39
CA ARG A 191 20.04 -5.52 -2.34
C ARG A 191 21.04 -6.51 -2.93
N PRO A 192 22.01 -6.99 -2.12
CA PRO A 192 22.77 -8.19 -2.47
C PRO A 192 21.82 -9.34 -2.77
N LEU A 193 22.20 -10.19 -3.74
CA LEU A 193 21.40 -11.35 -4.12
C LEU A 193 21.07 -12.25 -2.91
N GLY A 194 22.00 -12.40 -1.98
CA GLY A 194 21.79 -13.18 -0.75
C GLY A 194 20.57 -12.73 0.06
N LEU A 195 20.29 -11.43 0.14
CA LEU A 195 19.10 -10.94 0.85
C LEU A 195 17.80 -11.29 0.11
N TYR A 196 17.79 -11.18 -1.22
CA TYR A 196 16.65 -11.63 -2.02
C TYR A 196 16.44 -13.13 -1.87
N LEU A 197 17.51 -13.94 -1.93
CA LEU A 197 17.44 -15.38 -1.72
C LEU A 197 16.87 -15.72 -0.34
N LEU A 198 17.36 -15.08 0.72
CA LEU A 198 16.85 -15.29 2.08
C LEU A 198 15.36 -14.93 2.21
N SER A 199 14.94 -13.78 1.68
CA SER A 199 13.54 -13.37 1.71
C SER A 199 12.65 -14.34 0.92
N ASN A 200 13.08 -14.77 -0.27
CA ASN A 200 12.33 -15.73 -1.09
C ASN A 200 12.28 -17.12 -0.45
N LEU A 201 13.38 -17.60 0.15
CA LEU A 201 13.41 -18.86 0.91
C LEU A 201 12.48 -18.81 2.12
N GLY A 202 12.46 -17.69 2.85
CA GLY A 202 11.53 -17.46 3.96
C GLY A 202 10.07 -17.49 3.49
N SER A 203 9.75 -16.78 2.40
CA SER A 203 8.41 -16.78 1.82
C SER A 203 8.00 -18.16 1.30
N LEU A 204 8.91 -18.91 0.67
CA LEU A 204 8.67 -20.28 0.23
C LEU A 204 8.43 -21.22 1.41
N ALA A 205 9.24 -21.15 2.47
CA ALA A 205 9.07 -21.94 3.67
C ALA A 205 7.72 -21.65 4.35
N LEU A 206 7.33 -20.37 4.44
CA LEU A 206 6.05 -19.97 4.99
C LEU A 206 4.87 -20.44 4.13
N LYS A 207 4.94 -20.27 2.80
CA LYS A 207 3.92 -20.80 1.87
C LYS A 207 3.79 -22.32 1.98
N HIS A 208 4.92 -23.03 2.11
CA HIS A 208 4.94 -24.49 2.30
C HIS A 208 4.31 -24.89 3.64
N TYR A 209 4.64 -24.19 4.71
CA TYR A 209 4.02 -24.37 6.01
C TYR A 209 2.49 -24.16 5.96
N LEU A 210 2.04 -23.07 5.34
CA LEU A 210 0.61 -22.79 5.17
C LEU A 210 -0.08 -23.86 4.32
N ARG A 211 0.57 -24.37 3.27
CA ARG A 211 0.04 -25.50 2.48
C ARG A 211 -0.15 -26.75 3.32
N LYS A 212 0.82 -27.08 4.19
CA LYS A 212 0.66 -28.17 5.17
C LYS A 212 -0.47 -27.92 6.17
N ALA A 213 -0.76 -26.66 6.49
CA ALA A 213 -1.89 -26.26 7.32
C ALA A 213 -3.25 -26.18 6.57
N GLY A 214 -3.31 -26.69 5.34
CA GLY A 214 -4.54 -26.83 4.56
C GLY A 214 -4.82 -25.69 3.58
N PHE A 215 -3.91 -24.72 3.42
CA PHE A 215 -4.07 -23.68 2.40
C PHE A 215 -3.71 -24.20 1.01
N LYS A 216 -4.50 -23.84 0.01
CA LYS A 216 -4.23 -24.08 -1.41
C LYS A 216 -3.81 -22.77 -2.07
N HIS A 217 -2.91 -22.85 -3.03
CA HIS A 217 -2.58 -21.71 -3.88
C HIS A 217 -3.58 -21.65 -5.02
N ALA A 218 -4.03 -20.44 -5.32
CA ALA A 218 -4.96 -20.14 -6.41
C ALA A 218 -4.59 -18.80 -7.05
N GLN A 219 -5.08 -18.59 -8.27
CA GLN A 219 -4.80 -17.41 -9.05
C GLN A 219 -6.04 -17.00 -9.87
N CYS A 220 -6.31 -15.71 -9.92
CA CYS A 220 -7.31 -15.16 -10.82
C CYS A 220 -6.79 -15.24 -12.27
N THR A 221 -7.43 -16.02 -13.14
CA THR A 221 -6.99 -16.21 -14.54
C THR A 221 -8.00 -15.74 -15.59
N HIS A 222 -9.20 -15.32 -15.19
CA HIS A 222 -10.32 -15.09 -16.12
C HIS A 222 -10.07 -13.95 -17.11
N ARG A 223 -9.33 -12.92 -16.71
CA ARG A 223 -9.02 -11.74 -17.56
C ARG A 223 -7.56 -11.63 -17.96
N CYS A 224 -6.66 -12.07 -17.09
CA CYS A 224 -5.23 -11.96 -17.29
C CYS A 224 -4.54 -13.25 -16.83
N PRO A 225 -3.60 -13.82 -17.60
CA PRO A 225 -2.75 -14.93 -17.16
C PRO A 225 -1.88 -14.60 -15.93
N GLN A 226 -1.76 -13.32 -15.57
CA GLN A 226 -0.99 -12.80 -14.43
C GLN A 226 -1.89 -12.11 -13.41
N GLY A 227 -3.12 -12.61 -13.19
CA GLY A 227 -4.00 -12.04 -12.16
C GLY A 227 -3.54 -12.36 -10.74
N LEU A 228 -4.25 -11.79 -9.77
CA LEU A 228 -3.97 -11.88 -8.34
C LEU A 228 -3.76 -13.33 -7.87
N GLU A 229 -2.61 -13.57 -7.25
CA GLU A 229 -2.34 -14.82 -6.55
C GLU A 229 -2.78 -14.73 -5.08
N TYR A 230 -3.28 -15.84 -4.55
CA TYR A 230 -3.71 -15.92 -3.16
C TYR A 230 -3.58 -17.33 -2.61
N LEU A 231 -3.52 -17.43 -1.28
CA LEU A 231 -3.67 -18.68 -0.55
C LEU A 231 -5.06 -18.74 0.06
N ILE A 232 -5.75 -19.86 -0.11
CA ILE A 232 -7.10 -20.08 0.42
C ILE A 232 -7.18 -21.37 1.21
N ARG A 233 -7.80 -21.32 2.39
CA ARG A 233 -8.24 -22.52 3.13
C ARG A 233 -9.73 -22.41 3.36
N LYS A 234 -10.49 -23.40 2.87
CA LYS A 234 -11.93 -23.51 3.10
C LYS A 234 -12.24 -24.75 3.95
N PRO A 235 -13.04 -24.64 5.03
CA PRO A 235 -13.45 -25.81 5.81
C PRO A 235 -14.19 -26.83 4.95
N ALA A 236 -14.00 -28.11 5.24
CA ALA A 236 -14.71 -29.18 4.54
C ALA A 236 -16.23 -29.03 4.76
N GLY A 237 -17.01 -29.12 3.67
CA GLY A 237 -18.46 -28.99 3.72
C GLY A 237 -18.99 -27.56 3.85
N TRP A 238 -18.13 -26.52 3.86
CA TRP A 238 -18.59 -25.13 3.94
C TRP A 238 -19.58 -24.76 2.83
N ASP A 239 -19.35 -25.23 1.59
CA ASP A 239 -20.26 -25.02 0.46
C ASP A 239 -21.63 -25.70 0.62
N ASN A 240 -21.70 -26.74 1.45
CA ASN A 240 -22.90 -27.53 1.65
C ASN A 240 -23.79 -26.98 2.77
N LEU A 241 -23.28 -26.05 3.58
CA LEU A 241 -24.05 -25.39 4.63
C LEU A 241 -25.09 -24.43 4.01
N PRO A 242 -26.28 -24.28 4.61
CA PRO A 242 -27.21 -23.19 4.29
C PRO A 242 -26.51 -21.83 4.40
N VAL A 243 -26.79 -20.92 3.47
CA VAL A 243 -26.13 -19.61 3.35
C VAL A 243 -26.18 -18.84 4.67
N GLU A 244 -27.29 -18.89 5.38
CA GLU A 244 -27.56 -18.20 6.64
C GLU A 244 -26.70 -18.73 7.80
N SER A 245 -26.22 -19.96 7.70
CA SER A 245 -25.40 -20.64 8.71
C SER A 245 -23.90 -20.67 8.37
N ARG A 246 -23.53 -20.20 7.18
CA ARG A 246 -22.14 -20.24 6.72
C ARG A 246 -21.30 -19.21 7.49
N PRO A 247 -20.17 -19.63 8.06
CA PRO A 247 -19.23 -18.70 8.65
C PRO A 247 -18.68 -17.72 7.60
N ILE A 248 -18.68 -16.43 7.92
CA ILE A 248 -18.24 -15.36 7.02
C ILE A 248 -16.73 -15.50 6.73
N PRO A 249 -16.30 -15.56 5.45
CA PRO A 249 -14.90 -15.61 5.03
C PRO A 249 -14.09 -14.39 5.48
N LEU A 250 -12.81 -14.61 5.79
CA LEU A 250 -11.83 -13.55 6.10
C LEU A 250 -10.79 -13.44 4.98
N ILE A 251 -10.68 -12.26 4.37
CA ILE A 251 -9.65 -11.92 3.38
C ILE A 251 -8.59 -11.01 4.01
N ILE A 252 -7.34 -11.43 3.92
CA ILE A 252 -6.18 -10.78 4.54
C ILE A 252 -5.29 -10.20 3.44
N ALA A 253 -4.99 -8.91 3.52
CA ALA A 253 -3.99 -8.23 2.69
C ALA A 253 -2.86 -7.69 3.55
N HIS A 254 -1.64 -8.08 3.23
CA HIS A 254 -0.47 -7.72 4.01
C HIS A 254 0.15 -6.40 3.54
N GLY A 255 0.87 -5.73 4.43
CA GLY A 255 1.56 -4.47 4.15
C GLY A 255 3.03 -4.63 3.81
N LEU A 256 3.67 -3.48 3.59
CA LEU A 256 5.13 -3.30 3.52
C LEU A 256 5.73 -3.32 4.92
N GLY A 257 6.94 -3.85 5.07
CA GLY A 257 7.64 -3.75 6.35
C GLY A 257 8.97 -4.49 6.39
N ILE A 258 9.68 -4.28 7.50
CA ILE A 258 10.84 -5.03 7.94
C ILE A 258 10.48 -5.58 9.32
N GLY A 259 10.51 -6.90 9.47
CA GLY A 259 10.49 -7.54 10.78
C GLY A 259 11.91 -7.95 11.15
N THR A 260 12.36 -7.56 12.33
CA THR A 260 13.56 -8.14 12.93
C THR A 260 13.09 -9.20 13.92
N HIS A 261 13.07 -10.45 13.47
CA HIS A 261 12.61 -11.51 14.36
C HIS A 261 13.71 -11.80 15.39
N ILE A 262 13.55 -11.31 16.61
CA ILE A 262 14.33 -11.79 17.75
C ILE A 262 13.70 -13.12 18.14
N SER A 263 14.29 -14.24 17.73
CA SER A 263 13.84 -15.55 18.20
C SER A 263 14.04 -15.59 19.73
N PRO A 264 12.99 -15.77 20.54
CA PRO A 264 13.20 -16.10 21.94
C PRO A 264 13.87 -17.48 21.94
N ALA A 265 15.08 -17.57 22.47
CA ALA A 265 15.69 -18.86 22.74
C ALA A 265 14.70 -19.67 23.58
N SER A 266 14.12 -20.71 22.97
CA SER A 266 13.13 -21.58 23.60
C SER A 266 13.82 -22.56 24.55
N LYS A 267 14.57 -22.08 25.55
CA LYS A 267 15.05 -22.88 26.69
C LYS A 267 15.15 -22.03 27.97
N PRO A 268 14.57 -22.46 29.11
CA PRO A 268 14.51 -21.65 30.33
C PRO A 268 15.85 -21.45 31.07
N HIS A 269 16.98 -22.00 30.59
CA HIS A 269 18.22 -22.08 31.39
C HIS A 269 19.52 -21.75 30.65
N LYS A 270 19.52 -20.84 29.67
CA LYS A 270 20.78 -20.28 29.15
C LYS A 270 20.72 -18.74 29.05
N PRO A 271 21.60 -17.99 29.73
CA PRO A 271 21.64 -16.53 29.67
C PRO A 271 22.47 -16.07 28.47
N VAL A 272 22.18 -16.61 27.28
CA VAL A 272 22.75 -16.11 26.03
C VAL A 272 21.56 -15.79 25.14
N GLN A 273 21.24 -14.49 25.05
CA GLN A 273 20.44 -13.97 23.96
C GLN A 273 21.27 -14.17 22.69
N ASP A 274 21.07 -15.29 22.01
CA ASP A 274 21.56 -15.45 20.63
C ASP A 274 20.73 -14.50 19.75
N ILE A 275 21.20 -13.25 19.65
CA ILE A 275 20.64 -12.22 18.76
C ILE A 275 20.97 -12.65 17.33
N THR A 276 20.19 -13.59 16.79
CA THR A 276 20.22 -13.84 15.36
C THR A 276 19.29 -12.82 14.72
N PHE A 277 19.87 -11.72 14.26
CA PHE A 277 19.16 -10.66 13.57
C PHE A 277 18.74 -11.15 12.18
N PHE A 278 17.58 -11.82 12.10
CA PHE A 278 16.95 -12.09 10.81
C PHE A 278 16.15 -10.88 10.40
N LEU A 279 16.70 -10.13 9.45
CA LEU A 279 15.98 -9.07 8.77
C LEU A 279 14.99 -9.73 7.79
N SER A 280 13.78 -10.01 8.26
CA SER A 280 12.68 -10.49 7.44
C SER A 280 12.01 -9.30 6.74
N THR A 281 11.71 -9.45 5.45
CA THR A 281 11.04 -8.42 4.65
C THR A 281 9.88 -9.05 3.88
N GLY A 282 8.88 -8.25 3.54
CA GLY A 282 7.80 -8.72 2.66
C GLY A 282 6.86 -9.73 3.31
N PHE A 283 6.46 -10.77 2.58
CA PHE A 283 5.46 -11.75 3.04
C PHE A 283 5.91 -12.54 4.29
N CYS A 284 7.18 -12.94 4.36
CA CYS A 284 7.69 -13.76 5.45
C CYS A 284 7.67 -13.08 6.84
N GLN A 285 7.64 -11.75 6.89
CA GLN A 285 7.54 -11.01 8.16
C GLN A 285 6.22 -11.29 8.91
N TYR A 286 5.16 -11.68 8.18
CA TYR A 286 3.87 -12.04 8.77
C TYR A 286 3.84 -13.49 9.26
N GLY A 287 4.97 -14.19 9.29
CA GLY A 287 5.03 -15.61 9.65
C GLY A 287 4.37 -15.95 10.99
N ALA A 288 4.60 -15.13 12.02
CA ALA A 288 4.00 -15.35 13.34
C ALA A 288 2.46 -15.16 13.32
N PHE A 289 1.98 -14.09 12.67
CA PHE A 289 0.56 -13.83 12.47
C PHE A 289 -0.13 -14.92 11.64
N LEU A 290 0.47 -15.30 10.50
CA LEU A 290 -0.09 -16.31 9.60
C LEU A 290 -0.02 -17.71 10.22
N SER A 291 0.97 -17.99 11.06
CA SER A 291 1.01 -19.21 11.89
C SER A 291 -0.14 -19.25 12.90
N TYR A 292 -0.42 -18.14 13.57
CA TYR A 292 -1.59 -18.04 14.44
C TYR A 292 -2.90 -18.27 13.66
N ILE A 293 -3.13 -17.58 12.55
CA ILE A 293 -4.31 -17.78 11.69
C ILE A 293 -4.40 -19.22 11.16
N ALA A 294 -3.26 -19.86 10.87
CA ALA A 294 -3.24 -21.23 10.42
C ALA A 294 -3.70 -22.24 11.51
N ASN A 295 -3.49 -21.92 12.79
CA ASN A 295 -3.74 -22.87 13.88
C ASN A 295 -4.90 -22.52 14.81
N ALA A 296 -5.34 -21.27 14.84
CA ALA A 296 -6.40 -20.84 15.73
C ALA A 296 -7.71 -21.58 15.44
N PRO A 297 -8.40 -22.13 16.47
CA PRO A 297 -9.63 -22.90 16.28
C PRO A 297 -10.71 -22.13 15.51
N TRP A 298 -10.90 -20.85 15.84
CA TRP A 298 -11.86 -19.99 15.16
C TRP A 298 -11.56 -19.82 13.67
N ALA A 299 -10.27 -19.68 13.31
CA ALA A 299 -9.83 -19.46 11.94
C ALA A 299 -9.89 -20.75 11.10
N ARG A 300 -9.93 -21.92 11.76
CA ARG A 300 -10.14 -23.21 11.08
C ARG A 300 -11.61 -23.47 10.74
N ASN A 301 -12.53 -22.79 11.41
CA ASN A 301 -13.97 -22.97 11.24
C ASN A 301 -14.58 -22.06 10.15
N LYS A 302 -13.81 -21.17 9.53
CA LYS A 302 -14.26 -20.29 8.44
C LYS A 302 -13.26 -20.25 7.29
N PRO A 303 -13.67 -19.85 6.07
CA PRO A 303 -12.75 -19.69 4.97
C PRO A 303 -11.77 -18.54 5.24
N ILE A 304 -10.47 -18.79 4.99
CA ILE A 304 -9.41 -17.79 5.12
C ILE A 304 -8.73 -17.63 3.77
N VAL A 305 -8.61 -16.38 3.32
CA VAL A 305 -7.86 -15.98 2.13
C VAL A 305 -6.73 -15.06 2.51
N ILE A 306 -5.54 -15.31 1.98
CA ILE A 306 -4.35 -14.45 2.12
C ILE A 306 -3.92 -14.01 0.73
N LEU A 307 -4.05 -12.72 0.44
CA LEU A 307 -3.60 -12.15 -0.83
C LEU A 307 -2.06 -12.16 -0.88
N LEU A 308 -1.51 -12.62 -2.00
CA LEU A 308 -0.07 -12.59 -2.23
C LEU A 308 0.27 -11.35 -3.06
N GLN A 309 1.20 -10.53 -2.57
CA GLN A 309 1.61 -9.31 -3.26
C GLN A 309 3.13 -9.33 -3.52
N PRO A 310 3.59 -10.03 -4.58
CA PRO A 310 5.03 -10.23 -4.85
C PRO A 310 5.82 -8.94 -5.05
N SER A 311 5.18 -7.91 -5.62
CA SER A 311 5.77 -6.59 -5.90
C SER A 311 6.18 -5.83 -4.64
N ILE A 312 5.49 -6.06 -3.53
CA ILE A 312 5.79 -5.45 -2.23
C ILE A 312 6.45 -6.42 -1.25
N SER A 313 6.79 -7.64 -1.71
CA SER A 313 7.30 -8.73 -0.87
C SER A 313 8.74 -9.13 -1.16
N GLN A 314 9.45 -8.41 -2.02
CA GLN A 314 10.80 -8.77 -2.49
C GLN A 314 10.88 -10.17 -3.14
N GLU A 315 9.77 -10.67 -3.66
CA GLU A 315 9.69 -11.98 -4.30
C GLU A 315 10.23 -11.94 -5.73
N VAL A 316 11.53 -11.65 -5.89
CA VAL A 316 12.20 -11.40 -7.18
C VAL A 316 12.02 -12.51 -8.23
N PHE A 317 11.76 -13.74 -7.79
CA PHE A 317 11.52 -14.87 -8.70
C PHE A 317 10.05 -14.99 -9.17
N SER A 318 9.14 -14.19 -8.62
CA SER A 318 7.77 -14.10 -9.12
C SER A 318 7.72 -13.25 -10.39
N SER A 319 6.96 -13.71 -11.39
CA SER A 319 6.65 -12.93 -12.59
C SER A 319 5.90 -11.63 -12.30
N GLN A 320 5.25 -11.52 -11.12
CA GLN A 320 4.51 -10.33 -10.68
C GLN A 320 5.37 -9.34 -9.89
N HIS A 321 6.63 -9.65 -9.59
CA HIS A 321 7.48 -8.78 -8.75
C HIS A 321 7.67 -7.37 -9.33
N LEU A 322 7.94 -7.28 -10.64
CA LEU A 322 8.07 -6.01 -11.36
C LEU A 322 6.86 -5.71 -12.26
N ARG A 323 5.78 -6.47 -12.07
CA ARG A 323 4.51 -6.29 -12.80
C ARG A 323 3.37 -6.27 -11.80
N PRO A 324 3.36 -5.29 -10.88
CA PRO A 324 2.22 -5.15 -9.99
C PRO A 324 0.93 -4.92 -10.80
N PRO A 325 -0.21 -5.45 -10.36
CA PRO A 325 -1.48 -5.17 -11.01
C PRO A 325 -1.80 -3.68 -10.92
N SER A 326 -2.50 -3.14 -11.94
CA SER A 326 -3.14 -1.83 -11.81
C SER A 326 -4.19 -1.90 -10.71
N LYS A 327 -4.60 -0.74 -10.19
CA LYS A 327 -5.68 -0.64 -9.21
C LYS A 327 -6.94 -1.37 -9.69
N GLU A 328 -7.37 -1.09 -10.91
CA GLU A 328 -8.61 -1.61 -11.51
C GLU A 328 -8.50 -3.12 -11.67
N THR A 329 -7.31 -3.59 -12.07
CA THR A 329 -7.03 -5.01 -12.21
C THR A 329 -7.12 -5.71 -10.86
N LEU A 330 -6.45 -5.18 -9.83
CA LEU A 330 -6.47 -5.72 -8.48
C LEU A 330 -7.89 -5.74 -7.88
N ALA A 331 -8.63 -4.65 -8.04
CA ALA A 331 -10.00 -4.51 -7.57
C ALA A 331 -10.91 -5.58 -8.17
N THR A 332 -10.88 -5.72 -9.50
CA THR A 332 -11.68 -6.73 -10.18
C THR A 332 -11.20 -8.15 -9.89
N ASP A 333 -9.91 -8.39 -9.65
CA ASP A 333 -9.42 -9.72 -9.27
C ASP A 333 -9.89 -10.13 -7.86
N VAL A 334 -9.94 -9.19 -6.91
CA VAL A 334 -10.53 -9.43 -5.59
C VAL A 334 -12.02 -9.77 -5.71
N ILE A 335 -12.75 -9.08 -6.59
CA ILE A 335 -14.16 -9.39 -6.89
C ILE A 335 -14.28 -10.78 -7.52
N GLN A 336 -13.44 -11.08 -8.51
CA GLN A 336 -13.42 -12.38 -9.16
C GLN A 336 -13.20 -13.49 -8.13
N LEU A 337 -12.28 -13.31 -7.19
CA LEU A 337 -12.06 -14.22 -6.08
C LEU A 337 -13.34 -14.41 -5.25
N ILE A 338 -14.00 -13.33 -4.85
CA ILE A 338 -15.23 -13.37 -4.04
C ILE A 338 -16.34 -14.17 -4.74
N TYR A 339 -16.53 -13.97 -6.05
CA TYR A 339 -17.53 -14.72 -6.82
C TYR A 339 -17.11 -16.17 -7.08
N THR A 340 -15.84 -16.40 -7.45
CA THR A 340 -15.30 -17.73 -7.75
C THR A 340 -15.43 -18.66 -6.54
N GLU A 341 -15.21 -18.12 -5.34
CA GLU A 341 -15.27 -18.88 -4.08
C GLU A 341 -16.65 -18.86 -3.41
N LYS A 342 -17.68 -18.30 -4.08
CA LYS A 342 -19.07 -18.17 -3.59
C LYS A 342 -19.21 -17.34 -2.30
N PHE A 343 -18.26 -16.46 -2.03
CA PHE A 343 -18.28 -15.60 -0.83
C PHE A 343 -19.30 -14.46 -0.95
N ALA A 344 -19.70 -14.10 -2.17
CA ALA A 344 -20.74 -13.09 -2.40
C ALA A 344 -22.08 -13.44 -1.72
N GLU A 345 -22.39 -14.74 -1.54
CA GLU A 345 -23.64 -15.20 -0.94
C GLU A 345 -23.76 -14.86 0.55
N VAL A 346 -22.63 -14.69 1.25
CA VAL A 346 -22.58 -14.51 2.72
C VAL A 346 -21.88 -13.22 3.16
N GLY A 347 -21.21 -12.52 2.25
CA GLY A 347 -20.35 -11.37 2.55
C GLY A 347 -18.92 -11.75 2.94
N VAL A 348 -18.08 -10.75 3.22
CA VAL A 348 -16.65 -10.96 3.55
C VAL A 348 -16.16 -10.01 4.64
N GLU A 349 -15.27 -10.52 5.48
CA GLU A 349 -14.45 -9.74 6.41
C GLU A 349 -13.11 -9.39 5.76
N LEU A 350 -12.68 -8.13 5.87
CA LEU A 350 -11.42 -7.66 5.29
C LEU A 350 -10.46 -7.22 6.39
N LEU A 351 -9.23 -7.76 6.36
CA LEU A 351 -8.16 -7.38 7.28
C LEU A 351 -6.95 -6.91 6.49
N GLY A 352 -6.76 -5.59 6.43
CA GLY A 352 -5.60 -4.96 5.80
C GLY A 352 -4.64 -4.39 6.84
N HIS A 353 -3.35 -4.54 6.60
CA HIS A 353 -2.29 -3.81 7.31
C HIS A 353 -1.53 -2.91 6.34
N SER A 354 -1.33 -1.63 6.72
CA SER A 354 -0.50 -0.68 5.96
C SER A 354 -0.89 -0.66 4.46
N MET A 355 0.01 -1.03 3.56
CA MET A 355 -0.27 -1.10 2.12
C MET A 355 -1.41 -2.06 1.76
N GLY A 356 -1.63 -3.13 2.54
CA GLY A 356 -2.76 -4.05 2.36
C GLY A 356 -4.12 -3.40 2.63
N SER A 357 -4.20 -2.38 3.49
CA SER A 357 -5.44 -1.60 3.66
C SER A 357 -5.84 -0.86 2.39
N HIS A 358 -4.86 -0.47 1.56
CA HIS A 358 -5.12 0.23 0.31
C HIS A 358 -5.67 -0.71 -0.76
N THR A 359 -5.18 -1.95 -0.82
CA THR A 359 -5.74 -3.02 -1.68
C THR A 359 -7.26 -3.15 -1.51
N PHE A 360 -7.77 -2.98 -0.29
CA PHE A 360 -9.21 -3.01 -0.03
C PHE A 360 -9.91 -1.69 -0.32
N ALA A 361 -9.26 -0.55 -0.06
CA ALA A 361 -9.82 0.76 -0.43
C ALA A 361 -10.05 0.87 -1.95
N THR A 362 -9.16 0.30 -2.76
CA THR A 362 -9.27 0.29 -4.21
C THR A 362 -10.31 -0.68 -4.76
N SER A 363 -10.50 -1.83 -4.10
CA SER A 363 -11.48 -2.86 -4.50
C SER A 363 -12.94 -2.42 -4.27
N LYS A 364 -13.11 -1.37 -3.49
CA LYS A 364 -14.40 -0.92 -2.97
C LYS A 364 -15.29 -0.18 -3.96
N SER A 365 -14.71 0.51 -4.95
CA SER A 365 -15.50 1.19 -5.99
C SER A 365 -16.34 0.22 -6.84
N LEU A 366 -16.24 -1.09 -6.58
CA LEU A 366 -16.85 -2.15 -7.36
C LEU A 366 -17.52 -3.25 -6.50
N LEU A 367 -17.54 -3.13 -5.17
CA LEU A 367 -18.17 -4.13 -4.29
C LEU A 367 -19.54 -3.60 -3.81
N SER A 368 -20.62 -4.28 -4.17
CA SER A 368 -22.01 -3.90 -3.84
C SER A 368 -22.58 -4.59 -2.58
N PHE A 369 -21.74 -5.29 -1.81
CA PHE A 369 -22.17 -6.09 -0.65
C PHE A 369 -21.75 -5.46 0.67
N GLU A 370 -22.30 -5.92 1.81
CA GLU A 370 -21.80 -5.54 3.13
C GLU A 370 -20.34 -5.98 3.31
N TYR A 371 -19.41 -5.08 3.01
CA TYR A 371 -18.00 -5.29 3.28
C TYR A 371 -17.53 -4.40 4.42
N ARG A 372 -16.45 -4.87 5.02
CA ARG A 372 -15.90 -4.31 6.23
C ARG A 372 -14.50 -3.76 6.00
N VAL A 373 -14.41 -2.63 5.32
CA VAL A 373 -13.11 -2.08 4.92
C VAL A 373 -12.42 -1.48 6.12
N ARG A 374 -11.23 -1.97 6.50
CA ARG A 374 -10.28 -1.39 7.48
C ARG A 374 -9.27 -0.46 6.77
N GLY A 375 -9.48 0.85 6.80
CA GLY A 375 -8.65 1.83 6.08
C GLY A 375 -8.33 3.08 6.90
N CYS A 376 -7.06 3.44 6.93
CA CYS A 376 -6.54 4.70 7.49
C CYS A 376 -6.56 5.78 6.39
N LYS A 377 -6.94 7.01 6.73
CA LYS A 377 -6.67 8.17 5.86
C LYS A 377 -5.18 8.46 5.82
N LEU A 378 -4.63 8.72 4.64
CA LEU A 378 -3.24 9.11 4.48
C LEU A 378 -3.10 10.63 4.35
N SER A 379 -2.34 11.22 5.26
CA SER A 379 -1.80 12.57 5.17
C SER A 379 -0.56 12.60 4.26
N GLY A 380 -0.16 13.79 3.79
CA GLY A 380 1.09 14.00 3.03
C GLY A 380 2.39 13.62 3.77
N LEU A 381 2.29 13.18 5.03
CA LEU A 381 3.40 12.61 5.82
C LEU A 381 3.99 11.36 5.17
N LEU A 382 3.19 10.51 4.51
CA LEU A 382 3.68 9.21 4.02
C LEU A 382 4.70 9.39 2.87
N PRO A 383 4.38 10.06 1.74
CA PRO A 383 5.35 10.25 0.66
C PRO A 383 6.56 11.06 1.12
N SER A 384 6.30 12.16 1.83
CA SER A 384 7.34 13.07 2.28
C SER A 384 8.32 12.38 3.21
N SER A 385 7.88 11.62 4.23
CA SER A 385 8.77 10.98 5.20
C SER A 385 9.36 9.67 4.67
N PHE A 386 8.54 8.84 4.03
CA PHE A 386 8.93 7.48 3.62
C PHE A 386 9.76 7.44 2.33
N LEU A 387 9.47 8.27 1.32
CA LEU A 387 10.09 8.21 -0.02
C LEU A 387 11.01 9.38 -0.34
N TYR A 388 10.76 10.58 0.19
CA TYR A 388 11.50 11.79 -0.23
C TYR A 388 12.47 12.33 0.82
N SER A 389 12.06 12.40 2.09
CA SER A 389 12.84 13.02 3.16
C SER A 389 14.15 12.30 3.42
N LYS A 390 15.14 13.06 3.90
CA LYS A 390 16.38 12.48 4.41
C LYS A 390 16.08 11.77 5.74
N PRO A 391 16.38 10.46 5.85
CA PRO A 391 16.22 9.74 7.10
C PRO A 391 17.01 10.39 8.25
N ARG A 392 16.33 10.64 9.37
CA ARG A 392 16.91 11.26 10.58
C ARG A 392 17.35 10.20 11.58
N THR A 393 16.53 9.16 11.77
CA THR A 393 16.82 8.07 12.71
C THR A 393 17.50 6.87 12.04
N GLY A 394 18.12 5.99 12.84
CA GLY A 394 18.72 4.75 12.34
C GLY A 394 17.67 3.82 11.69
N ILE A 395 16.48 3.76 12.28
CA ILE A 395 15.36 2.94 11.78
C ILE A 395 14.81 3.50 10.49
N GLU A 396 14.62 4.82 10.37
CA GLU A 396 14.23 5.43 9.08
C GLU A 396 15.25 5.09 7.98
N ARG A 397 16.55 5.02 8.30
CA ARG A 397 17.57 4.60 7.33
C ARG A 397 17.40 3.15 6.92
N MET A 398 17.12 2.25 7.87
CA MET A 398 16.85 0.84 7.57
C MET A 398 15.58 0.69 6.73
N ILE A 399 14.47 1.34 7.11
CA ILE A 399 13.21 1.34 6.36
C ILE A 399 13.43 1.89 4.95
N ARG A 400 14.13 3.02 4.82
CA ARG A 400 14.46 3.61 3.51
C ARG A 400 15.31 2.69 2.67
N TYR A 401 16.35 2.10 3.25
CA TYR A 401 17.19 1.13 2.55
C TYR A 401 16.35 -0.08 2.22
N PHE A 402 16.00 -0.95 3.17
CA PHE A 402 15.40 -2.26 2.91
C PHE A 402 14.02 -2.25 2.26
N VAL A 403 13.20 -1.22 2.45
CA VAL A 403 11.83 -1.17 1.89
C VAL A 403 11.69 -0.05 0.86
N GLY A 404 11.84 1.21 1.26
CA GLY A 404 11.44 2.36 0.43
C GLY A 404 12.21 2.50 -0.89
N THR A 405 13.46 2.01 -0.96
CA THR A 405 14.30 2.04 -2.18
C THR A 405 14.55 0.65 -2.76
N GLU A 406 13.84 -0.37 -2.28
CA GLU A 406 13.88 -1.71 -2.88
C GLU A 406 13.29 -1.69 -4.29
N LEU A 407 13.86 -2.46 -5.22
CA LEU A 407 13.49 -2.45 -6.63
C LEU A 407 11.98 -2.63 -6.87
N GLY A 408 11.38 -3.72 -6.36
CA GLY A 408 9.96 -3.99 -6.54
C GLY A 408 9.08 -3.00 -5.82
N VAL A 409 9.39 -2.72 -4.55
CA VAL A 409 8.61 -1.77 -3.73
C VAL A 409 8.65 -0.36 -4.31
N ALA A 410 9.83 0.16 -4.64
CA ALA A 410 10.00 1.50 -5.19
C ALA A 410 9.31 1.59 -6.56
N HIS A 411 9.43 0.56 -7.40
CA HIS A 411 8.70 0.52 -8.67
C HIS A 411 7.19 0.57 -8.47
N HIS A 412 6.65 -0.23 -7.54
CA HIS A 412 5.22 -0.21 -7.21
C HIS A 412 4.76 1.15 -6.70
N LEU A 413 5.44 1.72 -5.70
CA LEU A 413 5.06 2.99 -5.09
C LEU A 413 5.23 4.21 -6.01
N HIS A 414 6.21 4.18 -6.92
CA HIS A 414 6.46 5.29 -7.84
C HIS A 414 5.75 5.15 -9.18
N ARG A 415 5.12 4.04 -9.53
CA ARG A 415 4.47 3.89 -10.85
C ARG A 415 3.03 3.38 -10.81
N TYR A 416 2.66 2.68 -9.74
CA TYR A 416 1.33 2.06 -9.63
C TYR A 416 0.52 2.56 -8.42
N PHE A 417 1.15 3.32 -7.52
CA PHE A 417 0.47 3.93 -6.38
C PHE A 417 -0.14 5.28 -6.77
N GLU A 418 -1.41 5.27 -7.16
CA GLU A 418 -2.16 6.49 -7.43
C GLU A 418 -2.77 7.10 -6.17
N TRP A 419 -2.35 8.32 -5.81
CA TRP A 419 -2.78 8.96 -4.56
C TRP A 419 -4.29 9.18 -4.48
N ARG A 420 -4.89 9.83 -5.48
CA ARG A 420 -6.33 10.15 -5.56
C ARG A 420 -7.24 8.93 -5.40
N SER A 421 -6.74 7.79 -5.87
CA SER A 421 -7.41 6.50 -5.98
C SER A 421 -7.39 5.70 -4.68
N ASN A 422 -6.52 6.07 -3.74
CA ASN A 422 -6.36 5.43 -2.44
C ASN A 422 -7.09 6.17 -1.31
N ILE A 423 -7.81 7.25 -1.63
CA ILE A 423 -8.57 8.04 -0.66
C ILE A 423 -9.92 7.36 -0.42
N LEU A 424 -10.17 7.04 0.84
CA LEU A 424 -11.44 6.52 1.32
C LEU A 424 -12.10 7.48 2.30
N TRP A 425 -13.37 7.80 2.06
CA TRP A 425 -14.16 8.67 2.90
C TRP A 425 -15.02 7.86 3.89
N PRO A 426 -15.30 8.39 5.09
CA PRO A 426 -16.16 7.75 6.09
C PRO A 426 -17.51 7.31 5.55
N PHE A 427 -18.20 8.19 4.81
CA PHE A 427 -19.52 7.89 4.25
C PHE A 427 -19.49 6.76 3.20
N GLU A 428 -18.32 6.47 2.63
CA GLU A 428 -18.19 5.34 1.71
C GLU A 428 -18.14 4.02 2.51
N ILE A 429 -17.74 4.01 3.79
CA ILE A 429 -17.46 2.77 4.55
C ILE A 429 -18.75 2.22 5.20
N PRO A 430 -19.23 1.03 4.81
CA PRO A 430 -20.39 0.41 5.44
C PRO A 430 -20.14 0.14 6.92
N GLY A 431 -21.03 0.65 7.78
CA GLY A 431 -20.89 0.52 9.22
C GLY A 431 -19.69 1.27 9.81
N PHE A 432 -19.24 2.37 9.19
CA PHE A 432 -18.10 3.18 9.65
C PHE A 432 -18.12 3.50 11.14
N SER A 433 -19.27 3.93 11.68
CA SER A 433 -19.42 4.30 13.08
C SER A 433 -19.73 3.14 14.00
N ASP A 434 -20.05 1.97 13.46
CA ASP A 434 -20.36 0.78 14.25
C ASP A 434 -19.04 0.05 14.56
N PRO A 435 -18.58 0.00 15.83
CA PRO A 435 -17.34 -0.69 16.21
C PRO A 435 -17.46 -2.21 16.06
N LYS A 436 -18.70 -2.74 16.02
CA LYS A 436 -18.95 -4.11 15.61
C LYS A 436 -18.93 -4.26 14.11
N ARG A 437 -18.76 -3.20 13.32
CA ARG A 437 -18.57 -3.24 11.88
C ARG A 437 -17.28 -2.64 11.40
N PHE A 438 -16.57 -1.82 12.12
CA PHE A 438 -15.33 -1.27 11.59
C PHE A 438 -14.46 -0.87 12.76
N GLN A 439 -13.20 -1.29 12.69
CA GLN A 439 -12.23 -0.89 13.70
C GLN A 439 -10.91 -0.53 13.05
N VAL A 440 -10.25 0.45 13.65
CA VAL A 440 -8.96 0.95 13.21
C VAL A 440 -7.96 0.75 14.34
N PHE A 441 -6.83 0.14 14.00
CA PHE A 441 -5.70 -0.04 14.90
C PHE A 441 -4.57 0.86 14.42
N LEU A 442 -4.10 1.73 15.31
CA LEU A 442 -3.05 2.72 15.05
C LEU A 442 -1.84 2.42 15.94
N SER A 443 -0.64 2.74 15.46
CA SER A 443 0.58 2.69 16.27
C SER A 443 0.94 4.11 16.70
N GLU A 444 1.20 4.35 17.98
CA GLU A 444 1.42 5.71 18.48
C GLU A 444 2.68 6.36 17.88
N LYS A 445 3.78 5.59 17.80
CA LYS A 445 5.09 6.04 17.30
C LYS A 445 5.29 5.63 15.85
N ASP A 446 4.24 5.73 15.05
CA ASP A 446 4.28 5.38 13.64
C ASP A 446 5.13 6.41 12.86
N SER A 447 6.19 5.94 12.20
CA SER A 447 7.10 6.79 11.42
C SER A 447 6.57 7.11 10.01
N ILE A 448 5.42 6.56 9.64
CA ILE A 448 4.84 6.65 8.28
C ILE A 448 3.56 7.48 8.29
N LEU A 449 2.69 7.31 9.30
CA LEU A 449 1.43 8.05 9.47
C LEU A 449 1.40 8.81 10.79
N ASP A 450 0.70 9.95 10.82
CA ASP A 450 0.41 10.66 12.08
C ASP A 450 -0.85 10.05 12.72
N ALA A 451 -0.62 9.16 13.68
CA ALA A 451 -1.70 8.42 14.34
C ALA A 451 -2.64 9.34 15.12
N GLY A 452 -2.12 10.41 15.73
CA GLY A 452 -2.93 11.38 16.46
C GLY A 452 -3.89 12.13 15.54
N ARG A 453 -3.40 12.58 14.39
CA ARG A 453 -4.20 13.25 13.36
C ARG A 453 -5.26 12.32 12.78
N VAL A 454 -4.89 11.09 12.45
CA VAL A 454 -5.84 10.07 11.94
C VAL A 454 -6.92 9.80 12.97
N LYS A 455 -6.55 9.59 14.23
CA LYS A 455 -7.50 9.39 15.33
C LYS A 455 -8.47 10.58 15.44
N LYS A 456 -7.95 11.81 15.48
CA LYS A 456 -8.78 13.03 15.52
C LYS A 456 -9.75 13.09 14.34
N TYR A 457 -9.29 12.76 13.14
CA TYR A 457 -10.12 12.70 11.95
C TYR A 457 -11.26 11.68 12.10
N LEU A 458 -10.95 10.45 12.50
CA LEU A 458 -11.93 9.37 12.65
C LEU A 458 -12.98 9.69 13.72
N VAL A 459 -12.55 10.22 14.87
CA VAL A 459 -13.45 10.66 15.95
C VAL A 459 -14.38 11.78 15.47
N SER A 460 -13.84 12.76 14.75
CA SER A 460 -14.64 13.88 14.19
C SER A 460 -15.68 13.42 13.16
N ASN A 461 -15.55 12.20 12.63
CA ASN A 461 -16.51 11.60 11.68
C ASN A 461 -17.40 10.54 12.35
N GLY A 462 -17.46 10.49 13.68
CA GLY A 462 -18.41 9.68 14.42
C GLY A 462 -17.92 8.31 14.87
N MET A 463 -16.62 8.02 14.80
CA MET A 463 -16.06 6.83 15.47
C MET A 463 -15.85 7.09 16.97
N GLN A 464 -16.09 6.09 17.79
CA GLN A 464 -15.83 6.15 19.23
C GLN A 464 -14.39 5.73 19.55
N ASP A 465 -13.67 6.58 20.27
CA ASP A 465 -12.32 6.26 20.76
C ASP A 465 -12.37 5.12 21.78
N SER A 466 -11.34 4.27 21.80
CA SER A 466 -11.24 3.06 22.65
C SER A 466 -12.30 1.98 22.43
N VAL A 467 -13.21 2.15 21.48
CA VAL A 467 -14.21 1.14 21.08
C VAL A 467 -14.06 0.78 19.61
N GLY A 468 -14.01 1.78 18.73
CA GLY A 468 -13.76 1.61 17.29
C GLY A 468 -12.32 1.92 16.89
N ILE A 469 -11.58 2.66 17.72
CA ILE A 469 -10.20 3.07 17.45
C ILE A 469 -9.32 2.61 18.60
N PHE A 470 -8.26 1.88 18.29
CA PHE A 470 -7.27 1.41 19.26
C PHE A 470 -5.91 1.97 18.87
N THR A 471 -5.22 2.58 19.83
CA THR A 471 -3.85 3.09 19.63
C THR A 471 -2.87 2.30 20.48
N ALA A 472 -1.96 1.59 19.82
CA ALA A 472 -0.90 0.84 20.46
C ALA A 472 0.16 1.80 21.03
N GLN A 473 0.10 2.02 22.34
CA GLN A 473 0.99 2.91 23.09
C GLN A 473 2.45 2.49 22.99
N GLY A 474 3.31 3.41 22.58
CA GLY A 474 4.75 3.20 22.40
C GLY A 474 5.15 2.35 21.20
N ALA A 475 4.19 1.75 20.49
CA ALA A 475 4.46 0.85 19.37
C ALA A 475 4.83 1.62 18.10
N ALA A 476 5.77 1.06 17.35
CA ALA A 476 6.15 1.52 16.01
C ALA A 476 5.24 0.93 14.92
N HIS A 477 5.41 1.44 13.69
CA HIS A 477 4.63 0.98 12.53
C HIS A 477 4.68 -0.55 12.37
N GLY A 478 3.51 -1.19 12.39
CA GLY A 478 3.34 -2.63 12.15
C GLY A 478 3.75 -3.56 13.29
N GLU A 479 4.33 -3.04 14.38
CA GLU A 479 4.75 -3.80 15.55
C GLU A 479 3.58 -4.61 16.14
N SER A 480 2.38 -4.03 16.15
CA SER A 480 1.17 -4.65 16.69
C SER A 480 0.69 -5.88 15.93
N ILE A 481 1.14 -6.14 14.70
CA ILE A 481 0.76 -7.32 13.91
C ILE A 481 1.96 -8.27 13.72
N ILE A 482 3.18 -7.71 13.68
CA ILE A 482 4.39 -8.48 13.36
C ILE A 482 4.98 -9.17 14.60
N GLU A 483 5.00 -8.51 15.76
CA GLU A 483 5.69 -9.03 16.95
C GLU A 483 4.80 -9.88 17.88
N MET A 484 3.49 -10.02 17.57
CA MET A 484 2.54 -10.87 18.32
C MET A 484 2.49 -10.61 19.84
N GLY A 485 2.82 -9.38 20.30
CA GLY A 485 2.81 -8.99 21.71
C GLY A 485 1.45 -8.46 22.21
N ARG A 486 1.46 -7.77 23.36
CA ARG A 486 0.25 -7.21 24.03
C ARG A 486 -0.67 -6.38 23.11
N HIS A 487 -0.10 -5.69 22.13
CA HIS A 487 -0.85 -4.86 21.19
C HIS A 487 -1.58 -5.70 20.13
N PHE A 488 -1.09 -6.91 19.85
CA PHE A 488 -1.75 -7.87 18.98
C PHE A 488 -2.91 -8.58 19.69
N ASP A 489 -2.89 -8.72 21.02
CA ASP A 489 -3.96 -9.40 21.75
C ASP A 489 -5.32 -8.71 21.55
N LEU A 490 -5.36 -7.37 21.47
CA LEU A 490 -6.57 -6.64 21.11
C LEU A 490 -7.08 -7.00 19.69
N VAL A 491 -6.17 -7.25 18.76
CA VAL A 491 -6.52 -7.69 17.40
C VAL A 491 -7.04 -9.13 17.45
N LYS A 492 -6.42 -10.02 18.25
CA LYS A 492 -6.89 -11.39 18.45
C LYS A 492 -8.29 -11.42 19.05
N GLU A 493 -8.51 -10.71 20.16
CA GLU A 493 -9.79 -10.63 20.86
C GLU A 493 -10.90 -10.21 19.90
N TRP A 494 -10.65 -9.19 19.06
CA TRP A 494 -11.63 -8.77 18.08
C TRP A 494 -11.91 -9.80 16.97
N LEU A 495 -10.87 -10.50 16.50
CA LEU A 495 -11.02 -11.57 15.51
C LEU A 495 -11.76 -12.78 16.08
N GLU A 496 -11.53 -13.10 17.35
CA GLU A 496 -12.13 -14.22 18.08
C GLU A 496 -13.58 -13.96 18.51
N ALA A 497 -13.91 -12.72 18.89
CA ALA A 497 -15.24 -12.35 19.37
C ALA A 497 -16.36 -12.46 18.32
N ARG A 498 -16.05 -12.81 17.06
CA ARG A 498 -16.98 -12.89 15.92
C ARG A 498 -17.27 -14.31 15.45
N VAL A 499 -17.09 -15.26 16.35
CA VAL A 499 -17.23 -16.70 16.08
C VAL A 499 -18.56 -17.23 16.62
N CYS A 500 -19.37 -16.37 17.26
CA CYS A 500 -20.69 -16.70 17.80
C CYS A 500 -21.80 -15.92 17.08
#